data_AF-A0A9Q1H1E1-F1
#
_entry.id   AF-A0A9Q1H1E1-F1
#
_cell.length_a   1.000
_cell.length_b   1.000
_cell.length_c   1.000
_cell.angle_alpha   90.00
_cell.angle_beta   90.00
_cell.angle_gamma   90.00
#
_symmetry.space_group_name_H-M   'P 1'
#
loop_
_entity.id
_entity.type
_entity.pdbx_description
1 polymer ?
#
loop_
_entity_poly.entity_id
_entity_poly.type
_entity_poly.pdbx_seq_one_letter_code
_entity_poly.pdbx_strand_id
1 'polypeptide(L)'
;MRKDEIKRYVLEYLVDESILPSTGLETAITVPTDNTFELKRLEMEMNKEIRLKEMEREREREKEAREHEFRLKQLELGVIKASDPKIGLDTGGFDVSKHIKFVPKFQEDNVEKFFNHFEKLGEQLKWPRDKWSILIQSNFTGKAQEVYSALSIEDSMDYDKVKKAILQAYELVPEAYRQKFRKYRKADTQTYVEFAYQKERHFDRWCASKKVFTFDTLRQLMLVEEFKRRPKLFQGGGGVLQDDPSGTPD
;
A
#
# COMPACT_ATOMS: atom_id res chain seq x y z
N MET A 1 -78.70 -13.19 -63.56
CA MET A 1 -79.52 -14.24 -62.90
C MET A 1 -78.82 -14.64 -61.62
N ARG A 2 -79.52 -14.57 -60.48
CA ARG A 2 -78.90 -14.71 -59.16
C ARG A 2 -78.72 -16.18 -58.80
N LYS A 3 -77.59 -16.50 -58.16
CA LYS A 3 -77.19 -17.86 -57.75
C LYS A 3 -78.27 -18.61 -56.97
N ASP A 4 -79.13 -17.88 -56.26
CA ASP A 4 -80.21 -18.42 -55.44
C ASP A 4 -81.45 -18.83 -56.26
N GLU A 5 -81.71 -18.18 -57.40
CA GLU A 5 -82.78 -18.57 -58.33
C GLU A 5 -82.41 -19.89 -59.04
N ILE A 6 -81.13 -20.03 -59.44
CA ILE A 6 -80.62 -21.27 -60.04
C ILE A 6 -80.68 -22.43 -59.02
N LYS A 7 -80.29 -22.18 -57.76
CA LYS A 7 -80.37 -23.19 -56.70
C LYS A 7 -81.80 -23.68 -56.47
N ARG A 8 -82.80 -22.80 -56.46
CA ARG A 8 -84.21 -23.21 -56.32
C ARG A 8 -84.67 -24.07 -57.49
N TYR A 9 -84.39 -23.65 -58.71
CA TYR A 9 -84.82 -24.38 -59.90
C TYR A 9 -84.19 -25.77 -59.99
N VAL A 10 -82.90 -25.88 -59.61
CA VAL A 10 -82.19 -27.16 -59.55
C VAL A 10 -82.73 -28.05 -58.42
N LEU A 11 -83.03 -27.48 -57.25
CA LEU A 11 -83.62 -28.23 -56.14
C LEU A 11 -85.02 -28.74 -56.45
N GLU A 12 -85.84 -27.94 -57.15
CA GLU A 12 -87.19 -28.31 -57.57
C GLU A 12 -87.16 -29.44 -58.61
N TYR A 13 -86.28 -29.37 -59.62
CA TYR A 13 -86.09 -30.43 -60.62
C TYR A 13 -85.62 -31.76 -60.02
N LEU A 14 -84.71 -31.70 -59.03
CA LEU A 14 -84.17 -32.90 -58.37
C LEU A 14 -85.17 -33.60 -57.43
N VAL A 15 -86.19 -32.87 -56.96
CA VAL A 15 -87.29 -33.43 -56.16
C VAL A 15 -88.33 -34.10 -57.06
N ASP A 16 -88.63 -33.53 -58.24
CA ASP A 16 -89.58 -34.08 -59.21
C ASP A 16 -89.08 -35.41 -59.85
N GLU A 17 -87.76 -35.53 -60.07
CA GLU A 17 -87.10 -36.77 -60.53
C GLU A 17 -86.92 -37.83 -59.43
N SER A 18 -87.48 -37.62 -58.22
CA SER A 18 -87.42 -38.56 -57.08
C SER A 18 -86.01 -38.93 -56.61
N ILE A 19 -85.04 -38.02 -56.75
CA ILE A 19 -83.63 -38.26 -56.34
C ILE A 19 -83.41 -37.93 -54.84
N LEU A 20 -84.24 -37.07 -54.23
CA LEU A 20 -84.15 -36.70 -52.81
C LEU A 20 -85.52 -36.75 -52.10
N PRO A 21 -85.63 -37.37 -50.91
CA PRO A 21 -86.86 -37.34 -50.11
C PRO A 21 -87.09 -35.98 -49.42
N SER A 22 -88.33 -35.49 -49.47
CA SER A 22 -88.79 -34.13 -49.12
C SER A 22 -88.67 -33.69 -47.65
N THR A 23 -88.14 -34.49 -46.74
CA THR A 23 -88.20 -34.22 -45.29
C THR A 23 -86.84 -33.84 -44.72
N GLY A 24 -86.52 -32.54 -44.73
CA GLY A 24 -85.34 -32.05 -44.03
C GLY A 24 -84.93 -30.61 -44.29
N LEU A 25 -85.84 -29.63 -44.17
CA LEU A 25 -85.51 -28.23 -44.46
C LEU A 25 -86.06 -27.19 -43.46
N GLU A 26 -86.12 -27.53 -42.17
CA GLU A 26 -86.56 -26.59 -41.13
C GLU A 26 -85.57 -26.34 -39.98
N THR A 27 -84.35 -26.89 -40.03
CA THR A 27 -83.32 -26.72 -38.97
C THR A 27 -82.19 -25.75 -39.32
N ALA A 28 -82.38 -24.84 -40.29
CA ALA A 28 -81.38 -23.84 -40.66
C ALA A 28 -81.65 -22.43 -40.13
N ILE A 29 -82.46 -22.28 -39.07
CA ILE A 29 -82.72 -21.00 -38.43
C ILE A 29 -82.72 -21.19 -36.90
N THR A 30 -81.54 -21.14 -36.27
CA THR A 30 -81.34 -20.62 -34.88
C THR A 30 -79.86 -20.71 -34.43
N VAL A 31 -79.24 -19.51 -34.32
CA VAL A 31 -78.09 -19.06 -33.47
C VAL A 31 -76.69 -19.72 -33.63
N PRO A 32 -75.63 -18.91 -33.84
CA PRO A 32 -74.54 -18.90 -32.86
C PRO A 32 -73.84 -17.53 -32.69
N THR A 33 -74.03 -16.85 -31.56
CA THR A 33 -73.22 -15.69 -31.13
C THR A 33 -72.28 -16.01 -29.95
N ASP A 34 -72.38 -17.19 -29.34
CA ASP A 34 -71.64 -17.53 -28.11
C ASP A 34 -70.14 -17.80 -28.35
N ASN A 35 -69.82 -18.57 -29.39
CA ASN A 35 -68.45 -18.98 -29.69
C ASN A 35 -67.49 -17.81 -30.03
N THR A 36 -68.01 -16.67 -30.49
CA THR A 36 -67.16 -15.52 -30.84
C THR A 36 -66.66 -14.76 -29.61
N PHE A 37 -67.45 -14.68 -28.54
CA PHE A 37 -67.02 -14.07 -27.28
C PHE A 37 -66.05 -14.98 -26.53
N GLU A 38 -66.26 -16.30 -26.57
CA GLU A 38 -65.34 -17.27 -25.97
C GLU A 38 -63.99 -17.32 -26.68
N LEU A 39 -63.97 -17.34 -28.02
CA LEU A 39 -62.72 -17.25 -28.79
C LEU A 39 -61.94 -15.98 -28.44
N LYS A 40 -62.64 -14.84 -28.35
CA LYS A 40 -62.02 -13.55 -28.07
C LYS A 40 -61.49 -13.46 -26.63
N ARG A 41 -62.15 -14.12 -25.67
CA ARG A 41 -61.65 -14.28 -24.30
C ARG A 41 -60.40 -15.15 -24.25
N LEU A 42 -60.40 -16.27 -24.96
CA LEU A 42 -59.26 -17.20 -25.01
C LEU A 42 -58.03 -16.56 -25.67
N GLU A 43 -58.24 -15.80 -26.75
CA GLU A 43 -57.20 -15.04 -27.44
C GLU A 43 -56.61 -13.94 -26.53
N MET A 44 -57.46 -13.23 -25.77
CA MET A 44 -57.02 -12.22 -24.82
C MET A 44 -56.19 -12.83 -23.67
N GLU A 45 -56.58 -14.00 -23.15
CA GLU A 45 -55.82 -14.69 -22.10
C GLU A 45 -54.48 -15.22 -22.63
N MET A 46 -54.46 -15.79 -23.84
CA MET A 46 -53.23 -16.25 -24.50
C MET A 46 -52.27 -15.07 -24.77
N ASN A 47 -52.79 -13.94 -25.25
CA ASN A 47 -51.97 -12.73 -25.48
C ASN A 47 -51.44 -12.14 -24.17
N LYS A 48 -52.22 -12.20 -23.08
CA LYS A 48 -51.79 -11.79 -21.75
C LYS A 48 -50.70 -12.71 -21.21
N GLU A 49 -50.83 -14.02 -21.40
CA GLU A 49 -49.82 -15.02 -21.00
C GLU A 49 -48.51 -14.85 -21.79
N ILE A 50 -48.60 -14.65 -23.11
CA ILE A 50 -47.43 -14.34 -23.95
C ILE A 50 -46.73 -13.07 -23.45
N ARG A 51 -47.49 -12.01 -23.20
CA ARG A 51 -46.96 -10.74 -22.70
C ARG A 51 -46.30 -10.87 -21.33
N LEU A 52 -46.88 -11.66 -20.43
CA LEU A 52 -46.30 -11.94 -19.12
C LEU A 52 -44.98 -12.71 -19.25
N LYS A 53 -44.96 -13.74 -20.10
CA LYS A 53 -43.76 -14.55 -20.37
C LYS A 53 -42.66 -13.76 -21.08
N GLU A 54 -43.02 -12.80 -21.93
CA GLU A 54 -42.08 -11.86 -22.54
C GLU A 54 -41.49 -10.90 -21.51
N MET A 55 -42.31 -10.31 -20.64
CA MET A 55 -41.83 -9.45 -19.57
C MET A 55 -40.96 -10.20 -18.54
N GLU A 56 -41.26 -11.47 -18.28
CA GLU A 56 -40.44 -12.31 -17.39
C GLU A 56 -39.06 -12.59 -18.00
N ARG A 57 -39.01 -12.97 -19.28
CA ARG A 57 -37.74 -13.14 -20.01
C ARG A 57 -36.96 -11.84 -20.11
N GLU A 58 -37.63 -10.72 -20.29
CA GLU A 58 -36.99 -9.40 -20.32
C GLU A 58 -36.40 -9.06 -18.94
N ARG A 59 -37.13 -9.32 -17.85
CA ARG A 59 -36.63 -9.16 -16.48
C ARG A 59 -35.47 -10.08 -16.16
N GLU A 60 -35.47 -11.32 -16.66
CA GLU A 60 -34.33 -12.23 -16.50
C GLU A 60 -33.10 -11.69 -17.25
N ARG A 61 -33.24 -11.31 -18.51
CA ARG A 61 -32.14 -10.70 -19.27
C ARG A 61 -31.63 -9.42 -18.62
N GLU A 62 -32.51 -8.60 -18.06
CA GLU A 62 -32.12 -7.37 -17.34
C GLU A 62 -31.40 -7.67 -16.02
N LYS A 63 -31.79 -8.73 -15.31
CA LYS A 63 -31.06 -9.21 -14.12
C LYS A 63 -29.69 -9.74 -14.51
N GLU A 64 -29.60 -10.59 -15.53
CA GLU A 64 -28.34 -11.11 -16.06
C GLU A 64 -27.43 -10.01 -16.58
N ALA A 65 -27.99 -9.01 -17.27
CA ALA A 65 -27.26 -7.84 -17.73
C ALA A 65 -26.71 -7.01 -16.56
N ARG A 66 -27.52 -6.76 -15.52
CA ARG A 66 -27.06 -6.08 -14.30
C ARG A 66 -26.01 -6.87 -13.54
N GLU A 67 -26.13 -8.20 -13.46
CA GLU A 67 -25.13 -9.05 -12.83
C GLU A 67 -23.84 -9.09 -13.64
N HIS A 68 -23.92 -9.16 -14.96
CA HIS A 68 -22.78 -9.10 -15.86
C HIS A 68 -22.10 -7.73 -15.80
N GLU A 69 -22.88 -6.65 -15.78
CA GLU A 69 -22.40 -5.28 -15.59
C GLU A 69 -21.71 -5.12 -14.23
N PHE A 70 -22.33 -5.60 -13.14
CA PHE A 70 -21.74 -5.55 -11.81
C PHE A 70 -20.43 -6.35 -11.73
N ARG A 71 -20.37 -7.52 -12.38
CA ARG A 71 -19.16 -8.35 -12.49
C ARG A 71 -18.07 -7.67 -13.31
N LEU A 72 -18.44 -7.03 -14.42
CA LEU A 72 -17.51 -6.25 -15.24
C LEU A 72 -16.99 -5.04 -14.45
N LYS A 73 -17.85 -4.35 -13.70
CA LYS A 73 -17.47 -3.22 -12.84
C LYS A 73 -16.62 -3.65 -11.64
N GLN A 74 -16.82 -4.86 -11.11
CA GLN A 74 -15.93 -5.47 -10.11
C GLN A 74 -14.55 -5.77 -10.68
N LEU A 75 -14.48 -6.34 -11.90
CA LEU A 75 -13.23 -6.54 -12.64
C LEU A 75 -12.58 -5.20 -12.97
N GLU A 76 -13.34 -4.20 -13.40
CA GLU A 76 -12.86 -2.85 -13.68
C GLU A 76 -12.36 -2.16 -12.41
N LEU A 77 -13.05 -2.23 -11.28
CA LEU A 77 -12.57 -1.72 -9.98
C LEU A 77 -11.36 -2.51 -9.47
N GLY A 78 -11.28 -3.82 -9.77
CA GLY A 78 -10.08 -4.63 -9.55
C GLY A 78 -8.91 -4.20 -10.42
N VAL A 79 -9.18 -3.79 -11.66
CA VAL A 79 -8.22 -3.22 -12.60
C VAL A 79 -7.86 -1.79 -12.20
N ILE A 80 -8.78 -0.96 -11.68
CA ILE A 80 -8.53 0.40 -11.17
C ILE A 80 -7.73 0.35 -9.86
N LYS A 81 -7.91 -0.65 -8.99
CA LYS A 81 -6.96 -0.93 -7.91
C LYS A 81 -5.56 -1.33 -8.41
N ALA A 82 -5.46 -1.81 -9.65
CA ALA A 82 -4.20 -2.04 -10.35
C ALA A 82 -3.79 -0.88 -11.29
N SER A 83 -4.67 0.10 -11.50
CA SER A 83 -4.54 1.21 -12.43
C SER A 83 -5.14 2.48 -11.82
N ASP A 84 -4.62 2.88 -10.66
CA ASP A 84 -4.67 4.29 -10.29
C ASP A 84 -3.93 5.07 -11.39
N PRO A 85 -4.50 6.14 -11.97
CA PRO A 85 -3.71 7.14 -12.65
C PRO A 85 -2.85 7.81 -11.57
N LYS A 86 -1.63 7.30 -11.41
CA LYS A 86 -0.56 7.85 -10.56
C LYS A 86 -0.45 9.36 -10.77
N ILE A 87 -1.10 10.13 -9.91
CA ILE A 87 -0.47 11.32 -9.33
C ILE A 87 0.21 10.79 -8.07
N GLY A 88 1.40 10.24 -8.25
CA GLY A 88 2.11 9.53 -7.20
C GLY A 88 3.36 8.91 -7.78
N LEU A 89 4.39 9.76 -7.90
CA LEU A 89 5.81 9.44 -8.03
C LEU A 89 6.11 8.09 -8.69
N ASP A 90 6.43 8.16 -9.98
CA ASP A 90 7.08 7.09 -10.70
C ASP A 90 8.24 6.48 -9.89
N THR A 91 7.98 5.32 -9.28
CA THR A 91 8.99 4.37 -8.85
C THR A 91 8.46 3.00 -9.23
N GLY A 92 9.07 2.38 -10.23
CA GLY A 92 8.71 1.04 -10.69
C GLY A 92 8.72 0.04 -9.54
N GLY A 93 7.64 -0.74 -9.40
CA GLY A 93 7.59 -2.05 -8.74
C GLY A 93 8.14 -2.21 -7.30
N PHE A 94 8.55 -1.15 -6.61
CA PHE A 94 9.20 -1.28 -5.31
C PHE A 94 8.19 -1.22 -4.16
N ASP A 95 7.71 -2.39 -3.79
CA ASP A 95 6.82 -2.57 -2.65
C ASP A 95 7.62 -2.47 -1.34
N VAL A 96 7.64 -1.28 -0.73
CA VAL A 96 8.34 -0.99 0.53
C VAL A 96 7.96 -2.00 1.62
N SER A 97 6.68 -2.36 1.72
CA SER A 97 6.14 -3.29 2.72
C SER A 97 6.76 -4.69 2.61
N LYS A 98 7.04 -5.16 1.38
CA LYS A 98 7.74 -6.44 1.14
C LYS A 98 9.23 -6.37 1.46
N HIS A 99 9.83 -5.18 1.50
CA HIS A 99 11.25 -5.01 1.74
C HIS A 99 11.59 -4.69 3.20
N ILE A 100 10.64 -4.13 3.96
CA ILE A 100 10.77 -3.87 5.41
C ILE A 100 11.20 -5.13 6.17
N LYS A 101 10.70 -6.32 5.81
CA LYS A 101 11.08 -7.60 6.45
C LYS A 101 12.55 -7.99 6.25
N PHE A 102 13.21 -7.45 5.22
CA PHE A 102 14.63 -7.67 4.96
C PHE A 102 15.51 -6.60 5.59
N VAL A 103 14.91 -5.51 6.10
CA VAL A 103 15.66 -4.51 6.84
C VAL A 103 16.13 -5.14 8.15
N PRO A 104 17.44 -5.06 8.46
CA PRO A 104 17.97 -5.59 9.71
C PRO A 104 17.27 -4.96 10.91
N LYS A 105 17.21 -5.68 12.02
CA LYS A 105 16.72 -5.07 13.27
C LYS A 105 17.68 -3.96 13.69
N PHE A 106 17.14 -2.80 14.06
CA PHE A 106 17.95 -1.73 14.60
C PHE A 106 18.57 -2.16 15.93
N GLN A 107 19.88 -2.00 16.05
CA GLN A 107 20.62 -2.28 17.28
C GLN A 107 21.28 -0.99 17.73
N GLU A 108 20.78 -0.42 18.83
CA GLU A 108 21.29 0.81 19.47
C GLU A 108 22.78 0.70 19.87
N ASP A 109 23.23 -0.54 20.00
CA ASP A 109 24.52 -1.00 20.45
C ASP A 109 25.68 -0.70 19.49
N ASN A 110 25.37 -0.66 18.20
CA ASN A 110 26.33 -0.35 17.16
C ASN A 110 25.58 0.15 15.91
N VAL A 111 25.09 1.38 16.03
CA VAL A 111 24.32 2.07 15.00
C VAL A 111 25.07 2.15 13.67
N GLU A 112 26.39 2.36 13.69
CA GLU A 112 27.24 2.34 12.48
C GLU A 112 27.19 0.99 11.74
N LYS A 113 27.31 -0.13 12.46
CA LYS A 113 27.20 -1.47 11.84
C LYS A 113 25.84 -1.71 11.23
N PHE A 114 24.77 -1.23 11.87
CA PHE A 114 23.42 -1.32 11.33
C PHE A 114 23.31 -0.56 10.00
N PHE A 115 23.75 0.70 9.95
CA PHE A 115 23.71 1.47 8.70
C PHE A 115 24.54 0.80 7.61
N ASN A 116 25.78 0.36 7.89
CA ASN A 116 26.61 -0.34 6.91
C ASN A 116 25.96 -1.64 6.40
N HIS A 117 25.25 -2.37 7.26
CA HIS A 117 24.54 -3.58 6.86
C HIS A 117 23.31 -3.27 6.00
N PHE A 118 22.55 -2.24 6.38
CA PHE A 118 21.42 -1.74 5.60
C PHE A 118 21.85 -1.27 4.20
N GLU A 119 22.93 -0.49 4.10
CA GLU A 119 23.43 0.03 2.82
C GLU A 119 23.86 -1.11 1.89
N LYS A 120 24.57 -2.11 2.41
CA LYS A 120 24.92 -3.31 1.65
C LYS A 120 23.71 -4.07 1.15
N LEU A 121 22.66 -4.21 1.97
CA LEU A 121 21.42 -4.86 1.55
C LEU A 121 20.66 -4.02 0.51
N GLY A 122 20.63 -2.70 0.69
CA GLY A 122 20.03 -1.77 -0.26
C GLY A 122 20.70 -1.81 -1.62
N GLU A 123 22.03 -1.88 -1.65
CA GLU A 123 22.79 -2.05 -2.89
C GLU A 123 22.59 -3.44 -3.51
N GLN A 124 22.68 -4.51 -2.71
CA GLN A 124 22.54 -5.89 -3.17
C GLN A 124 21.15 -6.17 -3.76
N LEU A 125 20.11 -5.62 -3.13
CA LEU A 125 18.71 -5.78 -3.56
C LEU A 125 18.26 -4.64 -4.50
N LYS A 126 19.18 -3.73 -4.88
CA LYS A 126 18.94 -2.57 -5.76
C LYS A 126 17.72 -1.74 -5.35
N TRP A 127 17.62 -1.43 -4.05
CA TRP A 127 16.54 -0.60 -3.52
C TRP A 127 16.69 0.85 -3.99
N PRO A 128 15.61 1.50 -4.44
CA PRO A 128 15.65 2.90 -4.84
C PRO A 128 15.99 3.78 -3.63
N ARG A 129 17.02 4.64 -3.77
CA ARG A 129 17.51 5.51 -2.68
C ARG A 129 16.40 6.38 -2.07
N ASP A 130 15.44 6.81 -2.88
CA ASP A 130 14.27 7.59 -2.44
C ASP A 130 13.37 6.86 -1.42
N LYS A 131 13.48 5.53 -1.32
CA LYS A 131 12.71 4.71 -0.38
C LYS A 131 13.53 4.29 0.84
N TRP A 132 14.83 4.58 0.88
CA TRP A 132 15.70 4.14 1.98
C TRP A 132 15.32 4.77 3.31
N SER A 133 14.97 6.06 3.32
CA SER A 133 14.47 6.78 4.50
C SER A 133 13.23 6.10 5.10
N ILE A 134 12.27 5.72 4.24
CA ILE A 134 11.03 5.05 4.66
C ILE A 134 11.33 3.64 5.20
N LEU A 135 12.19 2.88 4.52
CA LEU A 135 12.58 1.51 4.93
C LEU A 135 13.31 1.49 6.27
N ILE A 136 14.16 2.49 6.53
CA ILE A 136 14.97 2.51 7.74
C ILE A 136 14.17 3.06 8.93
N GLN A 137 13.27 4.01 8.70
CA GLN A 137 12.36 4.54 9.72
C GLN A 137 11.55 3.43 10.39
N SER A 138 11.06 2.45 9.62
CA SER A 138 10.23 1.37 10.17
C SER A 138 10.97 0.47 11.17
N ASN A 139 12.30 0.54 11.21
CA ASN A 139 13.13 -0.25 12.10
C ASN A 139 13.71 0.56 13.26
N PHE A 140 13.62 1.90 13.25
CA PHE A 140 14.11 2.70 14.36
C PHE A 140 13.30 2.45 15.62
N THR A 141 14.01 2.33 16.73
CA THR A 141 13.45 2.19 18.08
C THR A 141 14.08 3.21 19.00
N GLY A 142 13.37 3.55 20.08
CA GLY A 142 13.91 4.37 21.17
C GLY A 142 14.45 5.71 20.68
N LYS A 143 15.74 5.96 20.93
CA LYS A 143 16.35 7.28 20.67
C LYS A 143 16.44 7.61 19.18
N ALA A 144 16.63 6.62 18.30
CA ALA A 144 16.65 6.84 16.86
C ALA A 144 15.31 7.37 16.34
N GLN A 145 14.21 6.85 16.89
CA GLN A 145 12.86 7.28 16.53
C GLN A 145 12.56 8.70 17.03
N GLU A 146 13.00 9.06 18.23
CA GLU A 146 12.91 10.44 18.72
C GLU A 146 13.67 11.42 17.83
N VAL A 147 14.91 11.07 17.43
CA VAL A 147 15.74 11.93 16.57
C VAL A 147 15.11 12.09 15.20
N TYR A 148 14.62 10.99 14.61
CA TYR A 148 13.92 11.04 13.33
C TYR A 148 12.67 11.91 13.39
N SER A 149 11.88 11.81 14.47
CA SER A 149 10.66 12.60 14.66
C SER A 149 10.93 14.08 14.90
N ALA A 150 12.14 14.44 15.32
CA ALA A 150 12.57 15.83 15.50
C ALA A 150 13.13 16.47 14.22
N LEU A 151 13.38 15.69 13.16
CA LEU A 151 13.80 16.20 11.86
C LEU A 151 12.63 16.85 11.12
N SER A 152 12.93 17.82 10.25
CA SER A 152 11.92 18.38 9.35
C SER A 152 11.47 17.33 8.32
N ILE A 153 10.33 17.57 7.67
CA ILE A 153 9.79 16.65 6.67
C ILE A 153 10.79 16.49 5.51
N GLU A 154 11.39 17.59 5.06
CA GLU A 154 12.40 17.60 3.99
C GLU A 154 13.65 16.81 4.37
N ASP A 155 14.13 16.96 5.60
CA ASP A 155 15.32 16.26 6.08
C ASP A 155 15.03 14.78 6.37
N SER A 156 13.80 14.44 6.74
CA SER A 156 13.37 13.05 7.00
C SER A 156 13.27 12.21 5.72
N MET A 157 13.03 12.85 4.57
CA MET A 157 12.98 12.16 3.28
C MET A 157 14.36 11.80 2.75
N ASP A 158 15.39 12.53 3.18
CA ASP A 158 16.79 12.34 2.77
C ASP A 158 17.50 11.33 3.69
N TYR A 159 17.84 10.18 3.13
CA TYR A 159 18.53 9.11 3.85
C TYR A 159 19.88 9.56 4.45
N ASP A 160 20.67 10.34 3.71
CA ASP A 160 22.02 10.70 4.15
C ASP A 160 21.97 11.67 5.34
N LYS A 161 20.97 12.57 5.36
CA LYS A 161 20.69 13.45 6.50
C LYS A 161 20.18 12.67 7.71
N VAL A 162 19.24 11.76 7.52
CA VAL A 162 18.71 10.87 8.58
C VAL A 162 19.84 10.05 9.21
N LYS A 163 20.67 9.40 8.38
CA LYS A 163 21.85 8.64 8.81
C LYS A 163 22.77 9.49 9.66
N LYS A 164 23.13 10.68 9.18
CA LYS A 164 24.02 11.60 9.90
C LYS A 164 23.43 12.04 11.24
N ALA A 165 22.16 12.44 11.28
CA ALA A 165 21.52 12.90 12.50
C ALA A 165 21.46 11.81 13.57
N ILE A 166 21.11 10.59 13.17
CA ILE A 166 21.02 9.44 14.08
C ILE A 166 22.41 9.03 14.56
N LEU A 167 23.40 8.93 13.66
CA LEU A 167 24.78 8.64 14.06
C LEU A 167 25.32 9.69 15.05
N GLN A 168 25.10 10.97 14.77
CA GLN A 168 25.50 12.05 15.68
C GLN A 168 24.81 11.93 17.04
N ALA A 169 23.50 11.69 17.07
CA ALA A 169 22.79 11.51 18.34
C ALA A 169 23.34 10.33 19.15
N TYR A 170 23.62 9.20 18.50
CA TYR A 170 24.16 8.01 19.17
C TYR A 170 25.66 8.07 19.47
N GLU A 171 26.44 8.92 18.81
CA GLU A 171 27.82 9.23 19.20
C GLU A 171 27.87 10.22 20.37
N LEU A 172 27.01 11.24 20.31
CA LEU A 172 26.88 12.25 21.35
C LEU A 172 26.36 11.66 22.66
N VAL A 173 25.55 10.60 22.64
CA VAL A 173 25.00 9.98 23.86
C VAL A 173 26.10 9.37 24.76
N PRO A 174 26.94 8.42 24.29
CA PRO A 174 28.07 7.90 25.07
C PRO A 174 29.10 8.98 25.42
N GLU A 175 29.36 9.90 24.49
CA GLU A 175 30.32 10.98 24.71
C GLU A 175 29.81 11.98 25.75
N ALA A 176 28.50 12.27 25.80
CA ALA A 176 27.90 13.11 26.82
C ALA A 176 27.96 12.47 28.20
N TYR A 177 27.71 11.15 28.32
CA TYR A 177 27.89 10.45 29.60
C TYR A 177 29.35 10.45 30.05
N ARG A 178 30.30 10.22 29.14
CA ARG A 178 31.75 10.32 29.42
C ARG A 178 32.12 11.71 29.92
N GLN A 179 31.71 12.75 29.20
CA GLN A 179 32.01 14.13 29.56
C GLN A 179 31.41 14.49 30.91
N LYS A 180 30.17 14.06 31.20
CA LYS A 180 29.56 14.22 32.53
C LYS A 180 30.41 13.54 33.59
N PHE A 181 30.77 12.27 33.43
CA PHE A 181 31.64 11.55 34.39
C PHE A 181 32.97 12.27 34.66
N ARG A 182 33.64 12.74 33.60
CA ARG A 182 34.98 13.35 33.69
C ARG A 182 34.95 14.80 34.18
N LYS A 183 33.91 15.56 33.86
CA LYS A 183 33.74 16.97 34.25
C LYS A 183 32.95 17.13 35.55
N TYR A 184 32.34 16.06 36.09
CA TYR A 184 31.57 16.13 37.33
C TYR A 184 32.47 16.54 38.52
N ARG A 185 32.14 17.68 39.12
CA ARG A 185 32.81 18.22 40.31
C ARG A 185 31.82 18.23 41.48
N LYS A 186 32.35 18.02 42.69
CA LYS A 186 31.60 18.09 43.93
C LYS A 186 31.06 19.52 44.10
N ALA A 187 29.76 19.65 44.39
CA ALA A 187 29.19 20.93 44.80
C ALA A 187 29.50 21.21 46.28
N ASP A 188 29.55 22.48 46.67
CA ASP A 188 29.90 22.88 48.04
C ASP A 188 28.89 22.36 49.08
N THR A 189 27.62 22.23 48.67
CA THR A 189 26.51 21.71 49.48
C THR A 189 26.39 20.19 49.49
N GLN A 190 27.16 19.48 48.66
CA GLN A 190 27.03 18.04 48.47
C GLN A 190 27.96 17.25 49.39
N THR A 191 27.49 16.13 49.95
CA THR A 191 28.33 15.21 50.71
C THR A 191 29.25 14.39 49.79
N TYR A 192 30.36 13.87 50.33
CA TYR A 192 31.27 13.03 49.54
C TYR A 192 30.62 11.71 49.08
N VAL A 193 29.68 11.17 49.85
CA VAL A 193 28.93 9.95 49.51
C VAL A 193 28.03 10.19 48.31
N GLU A 194 27.27 11.30 48.31
CA GLU A 194 26.42 11.68 47.17
C GLU A 194 27.25 11.99 45.92
N PHE A 195 28.40 12.63 46.07
CA PHE A 195 29.31 12.89 44.95
C PHE A 195 29.82 11.58 44.34
N ALA A 196 30.28 10.64 45.16
CA ALA A 196 30.76 9.34 44.69
C ALA A 196 29.65 8.57 43.96
N TYR A 197 28.45 8.52 44.55
CA TYR A 197 27.29 7.86 43.95
C TYR A 197 26.91 8.44 42.58
N GLN A 198 26.84 9.77 42.46
CA GLN A 198 26.50 10.39 41.17
C GLN A 198 27.59 10.20 40.12
N LYS A 199 28.86 10.21 40.56
CA LYS A 199 30.00 9.95 39.67
C LYS A 199 30.00 8.51 39.18
N GLU A 200 29.70 7.54 40.05
CA GLU A 200 29.50 6.13 39.70
C GLU A 200 28.34 5.96 38.71
N ARG A 201 27.18 6.57 38.95
CA ARG A 201 26.06 6.52 37.98
C ARG A 201 26.40 7.07 36.60
N HIS A 202 27.20 8.14 36.53
CA HIS A 202 27.65 8.66 35.25
C HIS A 202 28.61 7.69 34.54
N PHE A 203 29.49 7.04 35.32
CA PHE A 203 30.37 5.99 34.83
C PHE A 203 29.59 4.78 34.33
N ASP A 204 28.64 4.26 35.11
CA ASP A 204 27.83 3.09 34.75
C ASP A 204 26.99 3.35 33.51
N ARG A 205 26.38 4.54 33.39
CA ARG A 205 25.65 4.94 32.18
C ARG A 205 26.55 5.03 30.97
N TRP A 206 27.79 5.50 31.14
CA TRP A 206 28.76 5.52 30.06
C TRP A 206 29.20 4.10 29.67
N CYS A 207 29.53 3.25 30.63
CA CYS A 207 29.87 1.85 30.41
C CYS A 207 28.71 1.07 29.75
N ALA A 208 27.48 1.25 30.21
CA ALA A 208 26.28 0.67 29.62
C ALA A 208 26.07 1.13 28.18
N SER A 209 26.23 2.43 27.91
CA SER A 209 26.12 3.00 26.54
C SER A 209 27.19 2.47 25.58
N LYS A 210 28.32 1.98 26.11
CA LYS A 210 29.42 1.36 25.34
C LYS A 210 29.46 -0.17 25.47
N LYS A 211 28.47 -0.78 26.13
CA LYS A 211 28.39 -2.22 26.41
C LYS A 211 29.62 -2.82 27.07
N VAL A 212 30.18 -2.09 28.00
CA VAL A 212 31.32 -2.52 28.79
C VAL A 212 30.82 -3.27 30.01
N PHE A 213 30.86 -4.60 29.94
CA PHE A 213 30.45 -5.51 31.03
C PHE A 213 31.60 -6.39 31.55
N THR A 214 32.77 -6.31 30.92
CA THR A 214 33.94 -7.12 31.28
C THR A 214 35.14 -6.23 31.53
N PHE A 215 36.09 -6.71 32.32
CA PHE A 215 37.33 -5.98 32.57
C PHE A 215 38.10 -5.68 31.27
N ASP A 216 38.11 -6.61 30.32
CA ASP A 216 38.82 -6.46 29.05
C ASP A 216 38.22 -5.33 28.19
N THR A 217 36.89 -5.30 28.07
CA THR A 217 36.19 -4.23 27.35
C THR A 217 36.30 -2.88 28.06
N LEU A 218 36.42 -2.86 29.39
CA LEU A 218 36.67 -1.65 30.16
C LEU A 218 38.08 -1.12 29.95
N ARG A 219 39.08 -2.00 29.99
CA ARG A 219 40.47 -1.65 29.67
C ARG A 219 40.56 -1.03 28.28
N GLN A 220 39.91 -1.65 27.30
CA GLN A 220 39.93 -1.15 25.93
C GLN A 220 39.20 0.19 25.79
N LEU A 221 38.07 0.39 26.48
CA LEU A 221 37.38 1.69 26.52
C LEU A 221 38.27 2.80 27.09
N MET A 222 38.98 2.51 28.19
CA MET A 222 39.91 3.46 28.82
C MET A 222 41.10 3.78 27.91
N LEU A 223 41.66 2.79 27.22
CA LEU A 223 42.75 2.99 26.27
C LEU A 223 42.30 3.85 25.08
N VAL A 224 41.15 3.55 24.48
CA VAL A 224 40.59 4.34 23.38
C VAL A 224 40.32 5.78 23.81
N GLU A 225 39.85 5.99 25.04
CA GLU A 225 39.68 7.34 25.59
C GLU A 225 41.02 8.09 25.65
N GLU A 226 42.07 7.47 26.20
CA GLU A 226 43.39 8.09 26.30
C GLU A 226 44.00 8.40 24.92
N PHE A 227 43.84 7.50 23.94
CA PHE A 227 44.28 7.76 22.57
C PHE A 227 43.53 8.92 21.91
N LYS A 228 42.22 9.06 22.15
CA LYS A 228 41.41 10.17 21.62
C LYS A 228 41.71 11.51 22.29
N ARG A 229 42.20 11.50 23.53
CA ARG A 229 42.53 12.73 24.29
C ARG A 229 43.88 13.32 23.92
N ARG A 230 44.80 12.52 23.37
CA ARG A 230 46.05 13.04 22.84
C ARG A 230 45.74 13.77 21.52
N PRO A 231 45.99 15.10 21.43
CA PRO A 231 46.01 15.76 20.14
C PRO A 231 47.04 15.03 19.27
N LYS A 232 46.78 14.94 17.96
CA LYS A 232 47.79 14.52 16.99
C LYS A 232 48.97 15.50 17.06
N LEU A 233 49.90 15.27 17.99
CA LEU A 233 51.24 15.84 17.91
C LEU A 233 51.92 15.10 16.75
N PHE A 234 52.47 15.86 15.81
CA PHE A 234 53.22 15.44 14.61
C PHE A 234 52.42 15.24 13.30
N GLN A 235 52.21 16.35 12.58
CA GLN A 235 52.85 16.58 11.27
C GLN A 235 53.65 17.87 11.46
N GLY A 236 54.97 17.84 11.55
CA GLY A 236 55.86 17.62 10.41
C GLY A 236 56.53 18.96 10.10
N GLY A 237 57.44 19.38 10.98
CA GLY A 237 58.28 20.54 10.76
C GLY A 237 59.20 20.28 9.58
N GLY A 238 58.90 20.88 8.44
CA GLY A 238 59.83 21.02 7.33
C GLY A 238 60.86 22.08 7.70
N GLY A 239 61.98 21.65 8.27
CA GLY A 239 63.18 22.45 8.28
C GLY A 239 63.66 22.61 6.84
N VAL A 240 63.59 23.82 6.30
CA VAL A 240 64.39 24.22 5.16
C VAL A 240 65.59 24.99 5.71
N LEU A 241 66.71 24.28 5.78
CA LEU A 241 68.04 24.87 5.90
C LEU A 241 68.34 25.62 4.60
N GLN A 242 68.38 26.94 4.71
CA GLN A 242 69.52 27.80 4.33
C GLN A 242 70.06 27.66 2.89
N ASP A 243 69.70 28.62 2.04
CA ASP A 243 70.55 29.11 0.94
C ASP A 243 70.39 30.64 0.85
N ASP A 244 71.38 31.36 1.39
CA ASP A 244 71.95 32.61 0.85
C ASP A 244 72.92 33.22 1.88
N PRO A 245 74.18 33.47 1.49
CA PRO A 245 74.49 34.86 1.12
C PRO A 245 75.51 34.94 -0.03
N SER A 246 75.08 35.43 -1.19
CA SER A 246 76.02 36.08 -2.12
C SER A 246 75.38 37.32 -2.75
N GLY A 247 75.68 38.48 -2.15
CA GLY A 247 75.27 39.79 -2.62
C GLY A 247 76.33 40.81 -2.25
N THR A 248 77.38 40.86 -3.07
CA THR A 248 78.44 41.88 -3.06
C THR A 248 77.84 43.25 -3.42
N PRO A 249 78.22 44.34 -2.73
CA PRO A 249 78.06 45.69 -3.29
C PRO A 249 79.41 46.21 -3.78
N ASP A 250 79.47 46.58 -5.06
CA ASP A 250 80.38 47.59 -5.61
C ASP A 250 79.53 48.54 -6.47
#